data_AF-A0AAX2R5V1-F1
#
_entry.id   AF-A0AAX2R5V1-F1
#
_cell.length_a   1.000
_cell.length_b   1.000
_cell.length_c   1.000
_cell.angle_alpha   90.00
_cell.angle_beta   90.00
_cell.angle_gamma   90.00
#
_symmetry.space_group_name_H-M   'P 1'
#
loop_
_entity.id
_entity.type
_entity.pdbx_description
1 polymer ?
#
loop_
_entity_poly.entity_id
_entity_poly.type
_entity_poly.pdbx_seq_one_letter_code
_entity_poly.pdbx_strand_id
1 'polypeptide(L)'
;MKQESMKVLFFIRKSRLKKNGEAPIFLRVTINGQLDEVRIQRSVPLKLWDNVKERSKGKDRSSTELNSYIEALKVRLYQIHKELLCREALITPKNLLIKLFSKEERHLVLQTMRKCIDDWTSLIGTEYQPSTISRYNNCYESLQTVIKDFYRKEDITFHELNGDFIDRFEMHLRTVRKLSQNTLTKYMSCFRKFLGLARENGWLEQDPLAGKRKRLFRKEETCPTFLTLEKLKRIMEKDFSTTRLNTVKDFFLFCCLTGLSYIDVKTLCPAHLYKDNEGKLWIHKARVKITTHKESCTSNVPLLEPELVILEKYKDWNPESPEGPCFPIPSNQKMNEFLKEIATLCRVNKRLTVHVTRHTFATTVTLANDVALQNVSKMLGHSSTRMTQHYARVLDNSIMKDMQDVARVFG
;
A
#
# COMPACT_ATOMS: atom_id res chain seq x y z
N MET A 1 12.15 38.93 22.53
CA MET A 1 12.84 37.64 22.34
C MET A 1 14.32 37.92 22.10
N LYS A 2 15.23 37.39 22.94
CA LYS A 2 16.67 37.50 22.68
C LYS A 2 16.97 36.75 21.38
N GLN A 3 17.50 37.45 20.38
CA GLN A 3 17.97 36.83 19.15
C GLN A 3 19.08 35.85 19.52
N GLU A 4 18.90 34.55 19.26
CA GLU A 4 19.93 33.53 19.51
C GLU A 4 21.14 33.83 18.62
N SER A 5 22.15 34.48 19.18
CA SER A 5 23.33 34.89 18.41
C SER A 5 24.30 33.71 18.31
N MET A 6 24.31 33.03 17.16
CA MET A 6 25.36 32.06 16.83
C MET A 6 26.66 32.78 16.51
N LYS A 7 27.76 32.40 17.18
CA LYS A 7 29.12 32.84 16.85
C LYS A 7 29.91 31.66 16.29
N VAL A 8 30.65 31.92 15.21
CA VAL A 8 31.45 30.94 14.48
C VAL A 8 32.88 31.46 14.41
N LEU A 9 33.85 30.65 14.85
CA LEU A 9 35.26 31.03 14.91
C LEU A 9 36.13 29.91 14.34
N PHE A 10 37.01 30.23 13.39
CA PHE A 10 38.09 29.34 12.97
C PHE A 10 39.42 29.74 13.60
N PHE A 11 40.16 28.76 14.12
CA PHE A 11 41.46 29.01 14.76
C PHE A 11 42.40 27.81 14.65
N ILE A 12 43.69 28.06 14.83
CA ILE A 12 44.72 27.01 14.83
C ILE A 12 45.12 26.63 16.25
N ARG A 13 45.40 25.34 16.50
CA ARG A 13 45.97 24.89 17.77
C ARG A 13 47.48 24.66 17.63
N LYS A 14 48.27 25.61 18.15
CA LYS A 14 49.73 25.55 18.14
C LYS A 14 50.31 24.41 18.98
N SER A 15 49.57 23.93 19.98
CA SER A 15 49.98 22.84 20.87
C SER A 15 49.91 21.44 20.25
N ARG A 16 49.33 21.29 19.05
CA ARG A 16 49.17 20.00 18.36
C ARG A 16 49.61 20.08 16.90
N LEU A 17 50.87 20.41 16.65
CA LEU A 17 51.43 20.44 15.29
C LEU A 17 51.42 19.04 14.67
N LYS A 18 51.19 18.98 13.36
CA LYS A 18 51.38 17.76 12.57
C LYS A 18 52.88 17.45 12.41
N LYS A 19 53.19 16.22 12.00
CA LYS A 19 54.57 15.77 11.70
C LYS A 19 55.28 16.66 10.66
N ASN A 20 54.52 17.32 9.77
CA ASN A 20 55.03 18.25 8.75
C ASN A 20 55.19 19.71 9.26
N GLY A 21 55.00 19.97 10.57
CA GLY A 21 55.14 21.31 11.17
C GLY A 21 53.92 22.23 11.01
N GLU A 22 52.85 21.79 10.33
CA GLU A 22 51.63 22.59 10.16
C GLU A 22 50.70 22.50 11.38
N ALA A 23 49.98 23.58 11.65
CA ALA A 23 48.98 23.62 12.70
C ALA A 23 47.60 23.18 12.16
N PRO A 24 46.91 22.25 12.84
CA PRO A 24 45.54 21.88 12.50
C PRO A 24 44.58 23.03 12.77
N ILE A 25 43.59 23.18 11.88
CA ILE A 25 42.53 24.18 12.01
C ILE A 25 41.31 23.56 12.70
N PHE A 26 40.72 24.31 13.61
CA PHE A 26 39.53 23.98 14.37
C PHE A 26 38.43 25.00 14.07
N LEU A 27 37.20 24.51 14.10
CA LEU A 27 35.97 25.28 14.03
C LEU A 27 35.31 25.24 15.41
N ARG A 28 35.03 26.41 15.98
CA ARG A 28 34.27 26.58 17.22
C ARG A 28 32.92 27.22 16.90
N VAL A 29 31.87 26.65 17.49
CA VAL A 29 30.52 27.21 17.43
C VAL A 29 30.07 27.53 18.85
N THR A 30 29.48 28.71 19.04
CA THR A 30 28.96 29.16 20.33
C THR A 30 27.53 29.66 20.16
N ILE A 31 26.61 29.11 20.97
CA ILE A 31 25.18 29.46 20.98
C ILE A 31 24.72 29.50 22.44
N ASN A 32 24.07 30.59 22.85
CA ASN A 32 23.47 30.75 24.18
C ASN A 32 24.42 30.37 25.35
N GLY A 33 25.71 30.70 25.22
CA GLY A 33 26.74 30.39 26.24
C GLY A 33 27.29 28.96 26.19
N GLN A 34 26.70 28.04 25.42
CA GLN A 34 27.26 26.73 25.15
C GLN A 34 28.27 26.81 24.00
N LEU A 35 29.35 26.03 24.08
CA LEU A 35 30.38 25.95 23.05
C LEU A 35 30.72 24.50 22.71
N ASP A 36 31.02 24.25 21.44
CA ASP A 36 31.59 22.99 20.97
C ASP A 36 32.59 23.25 19.84
N GLU A 37 33.54 22.34 19.67
CA GLU A 37 34.70 22.49 18.77
C GLU A 37 35.01 21.21 18.01
N VAL A 38 35.33 21.35 16.72
CA VAL A 38 35.72 20.20 15.88
C VAL A 38 36.87 20.57 14.94
N ARG A 39 37.70 19.57 14.63
CA ARG A 39 38.83 19.71 13.71
C ARG A 39 38.35 19.56 12.25
N ILE A 40 38.61 20.56 11.40
CA ILE A 40 38.11 20.58 10.01
C ILE A 40 38.97 19.77 9.01
N GLN A 41 39.74 18.79 9.48
CA GLN A 41 40.68 17.94 8.71
C GLN A 41 41.66 18.66 7.78
N ARG A 42 41.84 19.98 7.92
CA ARG A 42 42.84 20.81 7.22
C ARG A 42 43.88 21.37 8.19
N SER A 43 45.01 21.80 7.65
CA SER A 43 46.11 22.41 8.40
C SER A 43 46.75 23.52 7.58
N VAL A 44 47.49 24.38 8.26
CA VAL A 44 48.17 25.53 7.66
C VAL A 44 49.51 25.77 8.36
N PRO A 45 50.56 26.20 7.64
CA PRO A 45 51.79 26.66 8.27
C PRO A 45 51.54 27.85 9.20
N LEU A 46 52.18 27.86 10.38
CA LEU A 46 51.96 28.88 11.42
C LEU A 46 52.15 30.32 10.90
N LYS A 47 53.12 30.53 10.02
CA LYS A 47 53.45 31.85 9.44
C LYS A 47 52.37 32.36 8.50
N LEU A 48 51.58 31.46 7.92
CA LEU A 48 50.56 31.78 6.91
C LEU A 48 49.17 31.96 7.51
N TRP A 49 48.93 31.70 8.79
CA TRP A 49 47.61 31.89 9.39
C TRP A 49 47.37 33.33 9.89
N ASP A 50 46.19 33.88 9.61
CA ASP A 50 45.70 35.13 10.17
C ASP A 50 44.59 34.83 11.20
N ASN A 51 44.87 35.09 12.49
CA ASN A 51 43.89 34.87 13.56
C ASN A 51 42.73 35.87 13.54
N VAL A 52 42.95 37.09 13.03
CA VAL A 52 41.91 38.14 13.01
C VAL A 52 40.97 37.90 11.83
N LYS A 53 41.54 37.51 10.68
CA LYS A 53 40.77 37.22 9.47
C LYS A 53 40.31 35.77 9.36
N GLU A 54 40.71 34.92 10.30
CA GLU A 54 40.36 33.50 10.38
C GLU A 54 40.67 32.71 9.09
N ARG A 55 41.79 33.05 8.42
CA ARG A 55 42.11 32.53 7.09
C ARG A 55 43.62 32.47 6.81
N SER A 56 44.02 31.78 5.74
CA SER A 56 45.40 31.80 5.24
C SER A 56 45.73 33.14 4.56
N LYS A 57 46.94 33.65 4.80
CA LYS A 57 47.56 34.83 4.18
C LYS A 57 48.25 34.49 2.86
N GLY A 58 48.49 33.21 2.57
CA GLY A 58 49.16 32.79 1.34
C GLY A 58 48.32 33.11 0.09
N LYS A 59 49.01 33.34 -1.03
CA LYS A 59 48.41 33.60 -2.35
C LYS A 59 48.50 32.41 -3.29
N ASP A 60 49.13 31.33 -2.84
CA ASP A 60 49.24 30.09 -3.60
C ASP A 60 47.88 29.37 -3.71
N ARG A 61 47.81 28.40 -4.62
CA ARG A 61 46.59 27.62 -4.88
C ARG A 61 46.07 26.92 -3.62
N SER A 62 46.95 26.37 -2.78
CA SER A 62 46.57 25.65 -1.56
C SER A 62 45.96 26.59 -0.52
N SER A 63 46.56 27.77 -0.33
CA SER A 63 45.99 28.81 0.55
C SER A 63 44.64 29.33 0.07
N THR A 64 44.47 29.49 -1.24
CA THR A 64 43.20 29.93 -1.83
C THR A 64 42.12 28.87 -1.65
N GLU A 65 42.43 27.61 -1.94
CA GLU A 65 41.51 26.47 -1.76
C GLU A 65 41.10 26.30 -0.29
N LEU A 66 42.05 26.44 0.64
CA LEU A 66 41.78 26.40 2.08
C LEU A 66 40.80 27.50 2.50
N ASN A 67 41.01 28.73 2.01
CA ASN A 67 40.13 29.86 2.32
C ASN A 67 38.73 29.64 1.77
N SER A 68 38.60 29.17 0.53
CA SER A 68 37.30 28.81 -0.07
C SER A 68 36.59 27.71 0.71
N TYR A 69 37.34 26.72 1.22
CA TYR A 69 36.78 25.65 2.04
C TYR A 69 36.26 26.16 3.40
N ILE A 70 37.01 27.04 4.07
CA ILE A 70 36.59 27.67 5.33
C ILE A 70 35.29 28.47 5.12
N GLU A 71 35.22 29.25 4.03
CA GLU A 71 34.03 30.03 3.71
C GLU A 71 32.83 29.14 3.39
N ALA A 72 33.01 28.07 2.61
CA ALA A 72 31.95 27.11 2.31
C ALA A 72 31.39 26.44 3.58
N LEU A 73 32.26 26.04 4.53
CA LEU A 73 31.84 25.50 5.82
C LEU A 73 31.03 26.53 6.63
N LYS A 74 31.48 27.79 6.63
CA LYS A 74 30.80 28.89 7.31
C LYS A 74 29.38 29.09 6.74
N VAL A 75 29.24 29.17 5.41
CA VAL A 75 27.94 29.30 4.73
C VAL A 75 27.03 28.11 5.05
N ARG A 76 27.53 26.87 4.94
CA ARG A 76 26.73 25.67 5.22
C ARG A 76 26.26 25.61 6.68
N LEU A 77 27.10 26.02 7.63
CA LEU A 77 26.73 26.06 9.04
C LEU A 77 25.58 27.04 9.30
N TYR A 78 25.61 28.24 8.70
CA TYR A 78 24.51 29.20 8.79
C TYR A 78 23.22 28.69 8.12
N GLN A 79 23.33 27.94 7.01
CA GLN A 79 22.18 27.29 6.39
C GLN A 79 21.55 26.24 7.31
N ILE A 80 22.36 25.36 7.90
CA ILE A 80 21.89 24.34 8.86
C ILE A 80 21.23 25.00 10.07
N HIS A 81 21.81 26.09 10.60
CA HIS A 81 21.22 26.86 11.69
C HIS A 81 19.84 27.42 11.32
N LYS A 82 19.72 28.02 10.13
CA LYS A 82 18.43 28.52 9.60
C LYS A 82 17.41 27.39 9.44
N GLU A 83 17.81 26.24 8.92
CA GLU A 83 16.92 25.07 8.78
C GLU A 83 16.38 24.60 10.14
N LEU A 84 17.23 24.53 11.17
CA LEU A 84 16.81 24.08 12.50
C LEU A 84 15.88 25.10 13.19
N LEU A 85 16.14 26.40 13.01
CA LEU A 85 15.24 27.47 13.46
C LEU A 85 13.86 27.35 12.82
N CYS A 86 13.78 27.17 11.50
CA CYS A 86 12.50 27.02 10.81
C CYS A 86 11.71 25.76 11.22
N ARG A 87 12.39 24.75 11.78
CA ARG A 87 11.77 23.49 12.23
C ARG A 87 11.47 23.46 13.73
N GLU A 88 11.71 24.56 14.45
CA GLU A 88 11.57 24.64 15.92
C GLU A 88 12.35 23.51 16.65
N ALA A 89 13.45 23.05 16.04
CA ALA A 89 14.25 21.96 16.58
C ALA A 89 15.24 22.44 17.64
N LEU A 90 15.70 21.55 18.53
CA LEU A 90 16.71 21.89 19.53
C LEU A 90 18.05 22.28 18.86
N ILE A 91 18.45 23.54 19.05
CA ILE A 91 19.70 24.09 18.52
C ILE A 91 20.78 24.04 19.60
N THR A 92 21.76 23.16 19.42
CA THR A 92 22.98 23.13 20.23
C THR A 92 24.22 23.18 19.34
N PRO A 93 25.35 23.74 19.82
CA PRO A 93 26.61 23.74 19.07
C PRO A 93 27.02 22.34 18.61
N LYS A 94 26.84 21.34 19.49
CA LYS A 94 27.10 19.92 19.20
C LYS A 94 26.26 19.39 18.04
N ASN A 95 24.94 19.63 18.07
CA ASN A 95 24.03 19.20 17.00
C ASN A 95 24.40 19.84 15.65
N LEU A 96 24.74 21.13 15.64
CA LEU A 96 25.18 21.83 14.43
C LEU A 96 26.48 21.24 13.86
N LEU A 97 27.48 20.99 14.71
CA LEU A 97 28.74 20.40 14.26
C LEU A 97 28.56 18.96 13.78
N ILE A 98 27.74 18.17 14.47
CA ILE A 98 27.36 16.83 14.01
C ILE A 98 26.71 16.96 12.63
N LYS A 99 25.70 17.81 12.44
CA LYS A 99 24.99 17.94 11.16
C LYS A 99 25.85 18.53 10.04
N LEU A 100 26.84 19.39 10.35
CA LEU A 100 27.79 19.95 9.39
C LEU A 100 28.77 18.90 8.84
N PHE A 101 29.25 17.98 9.70
CA PHE A 101 30.24 16.96 9.33
C PHE A 101 29.65 15.56 9.15
N SER A 102 28.39 15.36 9.48
CA SER A 102 27.65 14.17 9.08
C SER A 102 27.60 14.18 7.57
N LYS A 103 28.04 13.09 6.94
CA LYS A 103 27.59 12.79 5.58
C LYS A 103 26.07 12.88 5.65
N GLU A 104 25.45 13.70 4.79
CA GLU A 104 23.98 13.74 4.68
C GLU A 104 23.47 12.32 4.83
N GLU A 105 22.57 12.11 5.78
CA GLU A 105 22.08 10.79 6.10
C GLU A 105 21.54 10.20 4.80
N ARG A 106 22.30 9.26 4.21
CA ARG A 106 22.00 8.76 2.87
C ARG A 106 20.80 7.86 3.03
N HIS A 107 19.61 8.43 2.86
CA HIS A 107 18.37 7.66 2.92
C HIS A 107 18.29 6.80 1.66
N LEU A 108 18.54 5.51 1.85
CA LEU A 108 18.52 4.52 0.78
C LEU A 108 17.09 4.01 0.56
N VAL A 109 16.73 3.77 -0.69
CA VAL A 109 15.37 3.41 -1.11
C VAL A 109 14.98 2.05 -0.55
N LEU A 110 15.77 1.00 -0.81
CA LEU A 110 15.43 -0.36 -0.38
C LEU A 110 15.54 -0.48 1.13
N GLN A 111 16.59 0.05 1.76
CA GLN A 111 16.72 0.03 3.21
C GLN A 111 15.51 0.67 3.91
N THR A 112 15.05 1.83 3.42
CA THR A 112 13.86 2.50 3.96
C THR A 112 12.61 1.65 3.76
N MET A 113 12.43 1.08 2.56
CA MET A 113 11.31 0.19 2.28
C MET A 113 11.28 -1.03 3.20
N ARG A 114 12.44 -1.68 3.40
CA ARG A 114 12.58 -2.86 4.26
C ARG A 114 12.17 -2.54 5.68
N LYS A 115 12.73 -1.47 6.26
CA LYS A 115 12.40 -1.02 7.62
C LYS A 115 10.88 -0.82 7.79
N CYS A 116 10.24 -0.07 6.90
CA CYS A 116 8.80 0.14 7.00
C CYS A 116 7.98 -1.15 6.81
N ILE A 117 8.41 -2.05 5.92
CA ILE A 117 7.72 -3.33 5.72
C ILE A 117 7.83 -4.19 6.98
N ASP A 118 8.99 -4.22 7.63
CA ASP A 118 9.21 -4.98 8.86
C ASP A 118 8.36 -4.40 10.00
N ASP A 119 8.32 -3.07 10.14
CA ASP A 119 7.43 -2.37 11.08
C ASP A 119 5.95 -2.73 10.81
N TRP A 120 5.49 -2.67 9.56
CA TRP A 120 4.09 -3.03 9.22
C TRP A 120 3.79 -4.52 9.35
N THR A 121 4.80 -5.38 9.29
CA THR A 121 4.64 -6.83 9.53
C THR A 121 4.27 -7.10 10.98
N SER A 122 4.83 -6.33 11.93
CA SER A 122 4.44 -6.38 13.35
C SER A 122 3.00 -5.93 13.61
N LEU A 123 2.40 -5.20 12.66
CA LEU A 123 1.02 -4.68 12.71
C LEU A 123 0.03 -5.55 11.92
N ILE A 124 0.40 -6.78 11.58
CA ILE A 124 -0.52 -7.74 10.96
C ILE A 124 -1.61 -8.13 11.98
N GLY A 125 -2.87 -8.07 11.55
CA GLY A 125 -4.02 -8.39 12.38
C GLY A 125 -4.66 -7.19 13.08
N THR A 126 -3.93 -6.08 13.20
CA THR A 126 -4.46 -4.79 13.68
C THR A 126 -4.70 -3.85 12.50
N GLU A 127 -3.63 -3.36 11.87
CA GLU A 127 -3.70 -2.37 10.79
C GLU A 127 -3.52 -2.97 9.40
N TYR A 128 -2.77 -4.05 9.27
CA TYR A 128 -2.42 -4.64 7.97
C TYR A 128 -2.91 -6.07 7.83
N GLN A 129 -3.31 -6.40 6.60
CA GLN A 129 -3.60 -7.76 6.19
C GLN A 129 -2.34 -8.43 5.62
N PRO A 130 -2.13 -9.74 5.83
CA PRO A 130 -0.95 -10.45 5.31
C PRO A 130 -0.76 -10.27 3.80
N SER A 131 -1.87 -10.27 3.04
CA SER A 131 -1.85 -10.06 1.59
C SER A 131 -1.42 -8.66 1.16
N THR A 132 -1.55 -7.66 2.03
CA THR A 132 -1.04 -6.31 1.80
C THR A 132 0.47 -6.27 1.97
N ILE A 133 1.00 -6.88 3.04
CA ILE A 133 2.44 -6.96 3.29
C ILE A 133 3.15 -7.78 2.21
N SER A 134 2.58 -8.93 1.81
CA SER A 134 3.09 -9.73 0.70
C SER A 134 3.24 -8.92 -0.59
N ARG A 135 2.31 -7.99 -0.87
CA ARG A 135 2.40 -7.12 -2.05
C ARG A 135 3.57 -6.12 -1.95
N TYR A 136 3.80 -5.55 -0.77
CA TYR A 136 4.96 -4.68 -0.54
C TYR A 136 6.27 -5.44 -0.70
N ASN A 137 6.37 -6.65 -0.17
CA ASN A 137 7.55 -7.52 -0.37
C ASN A 137 7.80 -7.83 -1.85
N ASN A 138 6.76 -8.21 -2.60
CA ASN A 138 6.91 -8.43 -4.04
C ASN A 138 7.35 -7.17 -4.81
N CYS A 139 6.85 -6.00 -4.40
CA CYS A 139 7.28 -4.71 -4.96
C CYS A 139 8.75 -4.41 -4.62
N TYR A 140 9.16 -4.67 -3.38
CA TYR A 140 10.54 -4.54 -2.92
C TYR A 140 11.49 -5.41 -3.75
N GLU A 141 11.18 -6.69 -3.92
CA GLU A 141 12.03 -7.63 -4.68
C GLU A 141 12.17 -7.21 -6.14
N SER A 142 11.07 -6.74 -6.74
CA SER A 142 11.08 -6.22 -8.10
C SER A 142 11.94 -4.95 -8.21
N LEU A 143 11.86 -4.04 -7.23
CA LEU A 143 12.71 -2.84 -7.18
C LEU A 143 14.18 -3.22 -6.99
N GLN A 144 14.49 -4.14 -6.08
CA GLN A 144 15.85 -4.61 -5.84
C GLN A 144 16.48 -5.17 -7.11
N THR A 145 15.72 -5.98 -7.86
CA THR A 145 16.17 -6.55 -9.14
C THR A 145 16.46 -5.45 -10.16
N VAL A 146 15.57 -4.47 -10.29
CA VAL A 146 15.72 -3.38 -11.26
C VAL A 146 16.81 -2.40 -10.86
N ILE A 147 16.99 -2.10 -9.57
CA ILE A 147 18.07 -1.24 -9.07
C ILE A 147 19.43 -1.87 -9.39
N LYS A 148 19.57 -3.17 -9.13
CA LYS A 148 20.80 -3.91 -9.45
C LYS A 148 21.08 -3.97 -10.95
N ASP A 149 20.04 -4.11 -11.78
CA ASP A 149 20.21 -4.12 -13.24
C ASP A 149 20.55 -2.73 -13.81
N PHE A 150 19.81 -1.70 -13.40
CA PHE A 150 19.88 -0.35 -13.98
C PHE A 150 21.04 0.48 -13.43
N TYR A 151 21.25 0.50 -12.11
CA TYR A 151 22.29 1.30 -11.47
C TYR A 151 23.58 0.51 -11.18
N ARG A 152 23.55 -0.83 -11.30
CA ARG A 152 24.67 -1.72 -10.89
C ARG A 152 25.07 -1.51 -9.42
N LYS A 153 24.09 -1.19 -8.57
CA LYS A 153 24.25 -1.01 -7.12
C LYS A 153 23.29 -1.92 -6.37
N GLU A 154 23.63 -2.25 -5.12
CA GLU A 154 22.72 -3.01 -4.25
C GLU A 154 21.58 -2.15 -3.70
N ASP A 155 21.79 -0.85 -3.57
CA ASP A 155 20.76 0.14 -3.19
C ASP A 155 21.16 1.53 -3.72
N ILE A 156 20.22 2.46 -3.68
CA ILE A 156 20.38 3.84 -4.16
C ILE A 156 19.76 4.83 -3.19
N THR A 157 20.20 6.07 -3.23
CA THR A 157 19.55 7.17 -2.52
C THR A 157 18.30 7.65 -3.24
N PHE A 158 17.36 8.27 -2.52
CA PHE A 158 16.16 8.85 -3.14
C PHE A 158 16.47 9.93 -4.20
N HIS A 159 17.57 10.66 -4.07
CA HIS A 159 18.02 11.66 -5.05
C HIS A 159 18.41 11.06 -6.42
N GLU A 160 18.78 9.78 -6.45
CA GLU A 160 19.16 9.11 -7.70
C GLU A 160 17.95 8.66 -8.53
N LEU A 161 16.75 8.67 -7.93
CA LEU A 161 15.52 8.29 -8.62
C LEU A 161 15.12 9.33 -9.65
N ASN A 162 14.91 8.87 -10.88
CA ASN A 162 14.52 9.72 -12.00
C ASN A 162 13.43 9.04 -12.86
N GLY A 163 12.94 9.76 -13.87
CA GLY A 163 11.91 9.25 -14.77
C GLY A 163 12.31 8.01 -15.56
N ASP A 164 13.59 7.89 -15.94
CA ASP A 164 14.10 6.76 -16.73
C ASP A 164 14.08 5.47 -15.91
N PHE A 165 14.45 5.56 -14.63
CA PHE A 165 14.31 4.43 -13.71
C PHE A 165 12.86 3.99 -13.56
N ILE A 166 11.90 4.91 -13.49
CA ILE A 166 10.47 4.57 -13.43
C ILE A 166 10.03 3.82 -14.69
N ASP A 167 10.49 4.23 -15.88
CA ASP A 167 10.16 3.51 -17.11
C ASP A 167 10.79 2.11 -17.13
N ARG A 168 12.04 1.97 -16.65
CA ARG A 168 12.69 0.67 -16.54
C ARG A 168 11.97 -0.25 -15.54
N PHE A 169 11.53 0.29 -14.42
CA PHE A 169 10.75 -0.45 -13.43
C PHE A 169 9.39 -0.86 -14.00
N GLU A 170 8.67 0.04 -14.68
CA GLU A 170 7.44 -0.29 -15.39
C GLU A 170 7.65 -1.43 -16.40
N MET A 171 8.71 -1.34 -17.21
CA MET A 171 9.04 -2.36 -18.20
C MET A 171 9.30 -3.72 -17.54
N HIS A 172 10.08 -3.78 -16.46
CA HIS A 172 10.31 -5.03 -15.71
C HIS A 172 8.99 -5.64 -15.20
N LEU A 173 8.09 -4.82 -14.65
CA LEU A 173 6.78 -5.30 -14.19
C LEU A 173 5.93 -5.87 -15.34
N ARG A 174 6.03 -5.32 -16.55
CA ARG A 174 5.29 -5.77 -17.73
C ARG A 174 5.91 -6.99 -18.42
N THR A 175 7.22 -7.01 -18.60
CA THR A 175 7.88 -8.01 -19.45
C THR A 175 8.40 -9.20 -18.67
N VAL A 176 9.00 -8.96 -17.49
CA VAL A 176 9.57 -10.01 -16.64
C VAL A 176 8.51 -10.58 -15.71
N ARG A 177 7.84 -9.71 -14.94
CA ARG A 177 6.78 -10.15 -14.01
C ARG A 177 5.44 -10.42 -14.70
N LYS A 178 5.29 -10.03 -15.98
CA LYS A 178 4.08 -10.25 -16.82
C LYS A 178 2.79 -9.77 -16.13
N LEU A 179 2.85 -8.65 -15.42
CA LEU A 179 1.71 -8.14 -14.67
C LEU A 179 0.69 -7.45 -15.58
N SER A 180 -0.60 -7.69 -15.29
CA SER A 180 -1.69 -6.90 -15.87
C SER A 180 -1.67 -5.45 -15.39
N GLN A 181 -2.28 -4.53 -16.14
CA GLN A 181 -2.31 -3.10 -15.83
C GLN A 181 -2.82 -2.81 -14.41
N ASN A 182 -3.90 -3.47 -13.98
CA ASN A 182 -4.46 -3.30 -12.64
C ASN A 182 -3.52 -3.79 -11.54
N THR A 183 -2.71 -4.82 -11.80
CA THR A 183 -1.73 -5.33 -10.83
C THR A 183 -0.50 -4.43 -10.78
N LEU A 184 -0.02 -3.98 -11.95
CA LEU A 184 1.04 -2.98 -12.07
C LEU A 184 0.69 -1.70 -11.32
N THR A 185 -0.53 -1.18 -11.49
CA THR A 185 -1.02 0.00 -10.76
C THR A 185 -0.91 -0.18 -9.24
N LYS A 186 -1.17 -1.39 -8.71
CA LYS A 186 -1.03 -1.67 -7.28
C LYS A 186 0.43 -1.66 -6.83
N TYR A 187 1.36 -2.19 -7.63
CA TYR A 187 2.79 -2.16 -7.33
C TYR A 187 3.32 -0.72 -7.38
N MET A 188 2.94 0.05 -8.40
CA MET A 188 3.28 1.47 -8.50
C MET A 188 2.68 2.28 -7.34
N SER A 189 1.50 1.89 -6.83
CA SER A 189 0.92 2.50 -5.64
C SER A 189 1.69 2.17 -4.37
N CYS A 190 2.20 0.94 -4.24
CA CYS A 190 3.11 0.56 -3.15
C CYS A 190 4.38 1.42 -3.19
N PHE A 191 5.04 1.52 -4.35
CA PHE A 191 6.25 2.31 -4.48
C PHE A 191 5.99 3.82 -4.25
N ARG A 192 4.88 4.34 -4.77
CA ARG A 192 4.44 5.71 -4.56
C ARG A 192 4.27 6.09 -3.09
N LYS A 193 3.92 5.14 -2.20
CA LYS A 193 3.87 5.41 -0.75
C LYS A 193 5.25 5.83 -0.22
N PHE A 194 6.31 5.15 -0.66
CA PHE A 194 7.69 5.47 -0.26
C PHE A 194 8.21 6.76 -0.90
N LEU A 195 7.82 7.04 -2.15
CA LEU A 195 8.10 8.34 -2.77
C LEU A 195 7.41 9.50 -2.02
N GLY A 196 6.18 9.27 -1.53
CA GLY A 196 5.47 10.22 -0.67
C GLY A 196 6.20 10.48 0.63
N LEU A 197 6.61 9.41 1.33
CA LEU A 197 7.40 9.50 2.57
C LEU A 197 8.72 10.24 2.34
N ALA A 198 9.44 9.92 1.26
CA ALA A 198 10.70 10.60 0.93
C ALA A 198 10.49 12.09 0.65
N ARG A 199 9.42 12.45 -0.06
CA ARG A 199 9.06 13.85 -0.29
C ARG A 199 8.71 14.60 0.99
N GLU A 200 7.92 14.00 1.88
CA GLU A 200 7.55 14.59 3.18
C GLU A 200 8.76 14.87 4.06
N ASN A 201 9.78 14.00 3.99
CA ASN A 201 11.04 14.17 4.71
C ASN A 201 12.09 15.01 3.96
N GLY A 202 11.79 15.48 2.74
CA GLY A 202 12.70 16.29 1.93
C GLY A 202 13.87 15.54 1.29
N TRP A 203 13.79 14.20 1.17
CA TRP A 203 14.81 13.36 0.52
C TRP A 203 14.69 13.32 -1.00
N LEU A 204 13.65 13.95 -1.54
CA LEU A 204 13.30 13.93 -2.95
C LEU A 204 13.01 15.36 -3.41
N GLU A 205 13.86 15.90 -4.29
CA GLU A 205 13.69 17.26 -4.83
C GLU A 205 12.67 17.30 -5.97
N GLN A 206 12.67 16.27 -6.83
CA GLN A 206 11.80 16.18 -8.00
C GLN A 206 11.01 14.88 -7.99
N ASP A 207 9.73 14.95 -8.41
CA ASP A 207 8.87 13.76 -8.48
C ASP A 207 9.26 12.88 -9.68
N PRO A 208 9.80 11.66 -9.49
CA PRO A 208 10.19 10.79 -10.60
C PRO A 208 8.96 10.25 -11.37
N LEU A 209 7.76 10.39 -10.81
CA LEU A 209 6.50 10.02 -11.48
C LEU A 209 5.90 11.17 -12.32
N ALA A 210 6.54 12.34 -12.38
CA ALA A 210 6.05 13.48 -13.15
C ALA A 210 5.79 13.08 -14.63
N GLY A 211 4.64 13.50 -15.17
CA GLY A 211 4.20 13.16 -16.53
C GLY A 211 3.73 11.70 -16.76
N LYS A 212 4.03 10.76 -15.85
CA LYS A 212 3.75 9.32 -16.05
C LYS A 212 2.49 8.83 -15.34
N ARG A 213 1.91 9.63 -14.44
CA ARG A 213 0.81 9.23 -13.54
C ARG A 213 -0.44 8.71 -14.27
N LYS A 214 -0.89 9.37 -15.35
CA LYS A 214 -2.07 8.93 -16.11
C LYS A 214 -1.91 7.51 -16.66
N ARG A 215 -0.73 7.18 -17.19
CA ARG A 215 -0.41 5.86 -17.75
C ARG A 215 -0.28 4.80 -16.65
N LEU A 216 0.49 5.10 -15.60
CA LEU A 216 0.85 4.15 -14.54
C LEU A 216 -0.30 3.80 -13.59
N PHE A 217 -1.23 4.74 -13.38
CA PHE A 217 -2.33 4.58 -12.43
C PHE A 217 -3.71 4.43 -13.09
N ARG A 218 -3.74 4.15 -14.41
CA ARG A 218 -4.97 3.79 -15.11
C ARG A 218 -5.48 2.45 -14.60
N LYS A 219 -6.74 2.42 -14.17
CA LYS A 219 -7.47 1.17 -13.95
C LYS A 219 -8.15 0.76 -15.26
N GLU A 220 -7.94 -0.48 -15.65
CA GLU A 220 -8.68 -1.10 -16.74
C GLU A 220 -9.94 -1.74 -16.16
N GLU A 221 -11.09 -1.38 -16.72
CA GLU A 221 -12.36 -2.04 -16.39
C GLU A 221 -12.28 -3.50 -16.83
N THR A 222 -12.62 -4.41 -15.92
CA THR A 222 -12.69 -5.84 -16.22
C THR A 222 -14.16 -6.22 -16.35
N CYS A 223 -14.53 -6.88 -17.45
CA CYS A 223 -15.87 -7.46 -17.59
C CYS A 223 -16.04 -8.56 -16.53
N PRO A 224 -16.92 -8.37 -15.53
CA PRO A 224 -17.05 -9.34 -14.47
C PRO A 224 -17.74 -10.60 -14.97
N THR A 225 -17.17 -11.77 -14.64
CA THR A 225 -17.81 -13.06 -14.93
C THR A 225 -18.89 -13.33 -13.88
N PHE A 226 -20.15 -13.46 -14.31
CA PHE A 226 -21.28 -13.89 -13.49
C PHE A 226 -22.09 -15.01 -14.19
N LEU A 227 -22.96 -15.69 -13.45
CA LEU A 227 -23.86 -16.72 -13.98
C LEU A 227 -25.23 -16.14 -14.35
N THR A 228 -25.77 -16.56 -15.49
CA THR A 228 -27.19 -16.31 -15.81
C THR A 228 -28.08 -17.16 -14.90
N LEU A 229 -29.36 -16.80 -14.77
CA LEU A 229 -30.31 -17.53 -13.93
C LEU A 229 -30.39 -19.01 -14.33
N GLU A 230 -30.43 -19.29 -15.63
CA GLU A 230 -30.44 -20.66 -16.17
C GLU A 230 -29.22 -21.48 -15.70
N LYS A 231 -28.02 -20.91 -15.78
CA LYS A 231 -26.79 -21.60 -15.36
C LYS A 231 -26.72 -21.77 -13.85
N LEU A 232 -27.22 -20.79 -13.09
CA LEU A 232 -27.31 -20.89 -11.64
C LEU A 232 -28.26 -22.02 -11.22
N LYS A 233 -29.47 -22.08 -11.80
CA LYS A 233 -30.45 -23.15 -11.56
C LYS A 233 -29.89 -24.53 -11.90
N ARG A 234 -29.18 -24.65 -13.03
CA ARG A 234 -28.53 -25.92 -13.42
C ARG A 234 -27.53 -26.42 -12.38
N ILE A 235 -26.80 -25.52 -11.71
CA ILE A 235 -25.90 -25.88 -10.61
C ILE A 235 -26.72 -26.27 -9.36
N MET A 236 -27.78 -25.53 -9.04
CA MET A 236 -28.66 -25.81 -7.90
C MET A 236 -29.29 -27.21 -7.98
N GLU A 237 -29.80 -27.57 -9.16
CA GLU A 237 -30.50 -28.84 -9.41
C GLU A 237 -29.54 -30.03 -9.56
N LYS A 238 -28.24 -29.78 -9.76
CA LYS A 238 -27.27 -30.86 -9.94
C LYS A 238 -26.96 -31.51 -8.59
N ASP A 239 -27.27 -32.79 -8.47
CA ASP A 239 -26.71 -33.64 -7.43
C ASP A 239 -25.43 -34.34 -7.90
N PHE A 240 -24.45 -34.39 -7.00
CA PHE A 240 -23.15 -35.01 -7.23
C PHE A 240 -23.02 -36.26 -6.38
N SER A 241 -22.47 -37.34 -6.94
CA SER A 241 -22.21 -38.57 -6.19
C SER A 241 -21.18 -38.40 -5.06
N THR A 242 -20.38 -37.34 -5.09
CA THR A 242 -19.30 -37.09 -4.13
C THR A 242 -19.67 -36.00 -3.13
N THR A 243 -19.58 -36.30 -1.84
CA THR A 243 -19.83 -35.35 -0.73
C THR A 243 -19.02 -34.06 -0.87
N ARG A 244 -17.73 -34.19 -1.23
CA ARG A 244 -16.81 -33.08 -1.52
C ARG A 244 -17.37 -32.05 -2.50
N LEU A 245 -17.96 -32.51 -3.61
CA LEU A 245 -18.50 -31.63 -4.65
C LEU A 245 -19.81 -30.99 -4.20
N ASN A 246 -20.66 -31.74 -3.50
CA ASN A 246 -21.89 -31.19 -2.91
C ASN A 246 -21.58 -30.10 -1.86
N THR A 247 -20.57 -30.29 -1.01
CA THR A 247 -20.16 -29.24 -0.05
C THR A 247 -19.66 -27.97 -0.73
N VAL A 248 -18.87 -28.10 -1.79
CA VAL A 248 -18.39 -26.95 -2.58
C VAL A 248 -19.55 -26.27 -3.31
N LYS A 249 -20.48 -27.06 -3.87
CA LYS A 249 -21.69 -26.58 -4.55
C LYS A 249 -22.53 -25.75 -3.59
N ASP A 250 -22.84 -26.29 -2.41
CA ASP A 250 -23.70 -25.63 -1.43
C ASP A 250 -23.05 -24.33 -0.94
N PHE A 251 -21.74 -24.35 -0.65
CA PHE A 251 -21.00 -23.14 -0.34
C PHE A 251 -21.05 -22.09 -1.47
N PHE A 252 -20.84 -22.53 -2.70
CA PHE A 252 -20.84 -21.66 -3.88
C PHE A 252 -22.22 -21.01 -4.08
N LEU A 253 -23.28 -21.81 -3.96
CA LEU A 253 -24.67 -21.36 -4.05
C LEU A 253 -25.00 -20.39 -2.92
N PHE A 254 -24.64 -20.71 -1.68
CA PHE A 254 -24.81 -19.82 -0.54
C PHE A 254 -24.14 -18.45 -0.78
N CYS A 255 -22.93 -18.42 -1.35
CA CYS A 255 -22.28 -17.16 -1.73
C CYS A 255 -22.98 -16.45 -2.90
N CYS A 256 -23.53 -17.19 -3.87
CA CYS A 256 -24.28 -16.60 -4.99
C CYS A 256 -25.59 -15.97 -4.54
N LEU A 257 -26.19 -16.50 -3.47
CA LEU A 257 -27.48 -16.08 -2.95
C LEU A 257 -27.37 -15.00 -1.85
N THR A 258 -26.25 -14.96 -1.12
CA THR A 258 -26.03 -13.95 -0.06
C THR A 258 -25.09 -12.81 -0.47
N GLY A 259 -24.28 -13.00 -1.50
CA GLY A 259 -23.27 -12.03 -1.94
C GLY A 259 -22.04 -11.92 -1.02
N LEU A 260 -21.95 -12.73 0.03
CA LEU A 260 -20.81 -12.77 0.93
C LEU A 260 -19.54 -13.25 0.22
N SER A 261 -18.38 -12.74 0.64
CA SER A 261 -17.11 -13.18 0.08
C SER A 261 -16.66 -14.51 0.69
N TYR A 262 -15.73 -15.21 0.02
CA TYR A 262 -15.22 -16.50 0.52
C TYR A 262 -14.78 -16.44 1.98
N ILE A 263 -14.04 -15.40 2.37
CA ILE A 263 -13.56 -15.28 3.75
C ILE A 263 -14.69 -14.94 4.72
N ASP A 264 -15.71 -14.20 4.26
CA ASP A 264 -16.82 -13.81 5.12
C ASP A 264 -17.71 -15.00 5.46
N VAL A 265 -17.94 -15.90 4.50
CA VAL A 265 -18.67 -17.17 4.74
C VAL A 265 -17.80 -18.16 5.50
N LYS A 266 -16.48 -18.21 5.23
CA LYS A 266 -15.53 -19.07 5.98
C LYS A 266 -15.50 -18.75 7.48
N THR A 267 -15.75 -17.51 7.86
CA THR A 267 -15.79 -17.08 9.26
C THR A 267 -17.20 -16.70 9.71
N LEU A 268 -18.24 -17.12 8.99
CA LEU A 268 -19.63 -16.97 9.42
C LEU A 268 -19.86 -17.94 10.58
N CYS A 269 -20.40 -17.44 11.67
CA CYS A 269 -20.71 -18.17 12.90
C CYS A 269 -22.15 -17.84 13.33
N PRO A 270 -22.79 -18.65 14.19
CA PRO A 270 -24.16 -18.40 14.66
C PRO A 270 -24.37 -17.02 15.26
N ALA A 271 -23.37 -16.45 15.93
CA ALA A 271 -23.42 -15.09 16.49
C ALA A 271 -23.66 -13.97 15.43
N HIS A 272 -23.45 -14.24 14.15
CA HIS A 272 -23.74 -13.31 13.06
C HIS A 272 -25.16 -13.46 12.50
N LEU A 273 -25.93 -14.44 12.98
CA LEU A 273 -27.29 -14.71 12.57
C LEU A 273 -28.24 -14.14 13.61
N TYR A 274 -29.26 -13.42 13.17
CA TYR A 274 -30.30 -12.91 14.05
C TYR A 274 -31.68 -13.04 13.39
N LYS A 275 -32.73 -13.16 14.21
CA LYS A 275 -34.11 -13.12 13.74
C LYS A 275 -34.66 -11.70 13.91
N ASP A 276 -35.38 -11.22 12.91
CA ASP A 276 -36.14 -9.97 13.04
C ASP A 276 -37.45 -10.18 13.79
N ASN A 277 -38.24 -9.11 13.90
CA ASN A 277 -39.53 -9.12 14.60
C ASN A 277 -40.58 -10.01 13.91
N GLU A 278 -40.38 -10.38 12.65
CA GLU A 278 -41.24 -11.30 11.89
C GLU A 278 -40.71 -12.74 11.94
N GLY A 279 -39.62 -13.00 12.66
CA GLY A 279 -38.99 -14.30 12.77
C GLY A 279 -38.13 -14.71 11.56
N LYS A 280 -37.93 -13.81 10.58
CA LYS A 280 -37.06 -14.07 9.43
C LYS A 280 -35.61 -14.00 9.84
N LEU A 281 -34.78 -14.89 9.30
CA LEU A 281 -33.37 -14.97 9.64
C LEU A 281 -32.54 -14.02 8.76
N TRP A 282 -31.59 -13.33 9.37
CA TRP A 282 -30.70 -12.37 8.73
C TRP A 282 -29.24 -12.68 9.05
N ILE A 283 -28.35 -12.36 8.11
CA ILE A 283 -26.91 -12.27 8.36
C ILE A 283 -26.55 -10.81 8.63
N HIS A 284 -25.92 -10.56 9.77
CA HIS A 284 -25.25 -9.32 10.10
C HIS A 284 -23.76 -9.57 10.35
N LYS A 285 -22.90 -9.20 9.38
CA LYS A 285 -21.46 -9.50 9.48
C LYS A 285 -20.57 -8.42 8.88
N ALA A 286 -19.59 -7.98 9.67
CA ALA A 286 -18.51 -7.11 9.19
C ALA A 286 -17.60 -7.86 8.21
N ARG A 287 -17.18 -7.19 7.13
CA ARG A 287 -16.29 -7.79 6.14
C ARG A 287 -14.86 -7.94 6.66
N VAL A 288 -14.35 -9.17 6.64
CA VAL A 288 -13.01 -9.53 7.18
C VAL A 288 -11.87 -8.79 6.50
N LYS A 289 -12.04 -8.47 5.20
CA LYS A 289 -11.01 -7.82 4.39
C LYS A 289 -10.69 -6.39 4.85
N ILE A 290 -11.56 -5.78 5.64
CA ILE A 290 -11.40 -4.43 6.15
C ILE A 290 -10.88 -4.57 7.57
N THR A 291 -9.72 -3.97 7.83
CA THR A 291 -9.10 -3.98 9.16
C THR A 291 -10.08 -3.42 10.18
N THR A 292 -9.92 -3.89 11.40
CA THR A 292 -10.87 -4.03 12.52
C THR A 292 -11.63 -2.75 12.97
N HIS A 293 -11.42 -1.62 12.29
CA HIS A 293 -11.86 -0.28 12.71
C HIS A 293 -12.75 0.45 11.69
N LYS A 294 -13.43 -0.25 10.78
CA LYS A 294 -14.46 0.37 9.92
C LYS A 294 -15.75 -0.42 9.97
N GLU A 295 -16.58 -0.12 10.96
CA GLU A 295 -17.99 -0.55 11.07
C GLU A 295 -18.82 -0.24 9.81
N SER A 296 -18.37 0.72 8.99
CA SER A 296 -19.03 1.16 7.75
C SER A 296 -19.17 0.11 6.62
N CYS A 297 -18.75 -1.14 6.81
CA CYS A 297 -18.81 -2.19 5.79
C CYS A 297 -19.34 -3.52 6.35
N THR A 298 -20.46 -3.44 7.06
CA THR A 298 -21.27 -4.60 7.45
C THR A 298 -22.18 -5.04 6.30
N SER A 299 -22.23 -6.35 6.07
CA SER A 299 -23.20 -6.98 5.18
C SER A 299 -24.43 -7.29 6.00
N ASN A 300 -25.60 -6.81 5.56
CA ASN A 300 -26.89 -7.08 6.19
C ASN A 300 -27.83 -7.73 5.17
N VAL A 301 -28.02 -9.04 5.26
CA VAL A 301 -28.64 -9.85 4.20
C VAL A 301 -29.77 -10.70 4.79
N PRO A 302 -31.03 -10.53 4.34
CA PRO A 302 -32.11 -11.44 4.70
C PRO A 302 -31.91 -12.79 4.01
N LEU A 303 -32.20 -13.88 4.71
CA LEU A 303 -32.09 -15.23 4.16
C LEU A 303 -33.44 -15.72 3.64
N LEU A 304 -33.42 -16.26 2.41
CA LEU A 304 -34.57 -16.90 1.80
C LEU A 304 -34.47 -18.42 1.97
N GLU A 305 -35.52 -19.13 1.54
CA GLU A 305 -35.62 -20.59 1.70
C GLU A 305 -34.38 -21.37 1.18
N PRO A 306 -33.83 -21.10 -0.02
CA PRO A 306 -32.68 -21.86 -0.51
C PRO A 306 -31.43 -21.73 0.39
N GLU A 307 -31.21 -20.57 1.00
CA GLU A 307 -30.10 -20.32 1.91
C GLU A 307 -30.31 -21.00 3.26
N LEU A 308 -31.56 -21.02 3.75
CA LEU A 308 -31.93 -21.69 4.99
C LEU A 308 -31.76 -23.21 4.89
N VAL A 309 -32.16 -23.81 3.77
CA VAL A 309 -31.95 -25.25 3.50
C VAL A 309 -30.47 -25.61 3.55
N ILE A 310 -29.60 -24.77 2.98
CA ILE A 310 -28.15 -24.98 3.02
C ILE A 310 -27.62 -24.84 4.45
N LEU A 311 -28.07 -23.84 5.22
CA LEU A 311 -27.65 -23.67 6.62
C LEU A 311 -28.05 -24.86 7.49
N GLU A 312 -29.31 -25.31 7.39
CA GLU A 312 -29.81 -26.43 8.20
C GLU A 312 -29.06 -27.73 7.87
N LYS A 313 -28.74 -27.97 6.59
CA LYS A 313 -27.94 -29.14 6.17
C LYS A 313 -26.60 -29.26 6.88
N TYR A 314 -25.99 -28.14 7.26
CA TYR A 314 -24.68 -28.11 7.91
C TYR A 314 -24.75 -27.84 9.41
N LYS A 315 -25.90 -27.61 10.02
CA LYS A 315 -26.02 -27.20 11.43
C LYS A 315 -25.18 -28.02 12.43
N ASP A 316 -25.13 -29.34 12.24
CA ASP A 316 -24.41 -30.27 13.11
C ASP A 316 -23.06 -30.75 12.55
N TRP A 317 -22.47 -30.02 11.58
CA TRP A 317 -21.21 -30.43 10.95
C TRP A 317 -20.02 -30.39 11.91
N ASN A 318 -20.09 -29.56 12.95
CA ASN A 318 -19.04 -29.36 13.94
C ASN A 318 -19.61 -29.39 15.38
N PRO A 319 -19.99 -30.57 15.89
CA PRO A 319 -20.65 -30.69 17.19
C PRO A 319 -19.74 -30.30 18.37
N GLU A 320 -18.43 -30.36 18.19
CA GLU A 320 -17.44 -29.98 19.21
C GLU A 320 -17.33 -28.44 19.37
N SER A 321 -17.78 -27.67 18.39
CA SER A 321 -17.78 -26.20 18.44
C SER A 321 -19.04 -25.62 17.82
N PRO A 322 -20.19 -25.65 18.56
CA PRO A 322 -21.46 -25.12 18.08
C PRO A 322 -21.39 -23.63 17.71
N GLU A 323 -20.57 -22.85 18.42
CA GLU A 323 -20.34 -21.42 18.15
C GLU A 323 -19.30 -21.17 17.04
N GLY A 324 -18.72 -22.24 16.48
CA GLY A 324 -17.72 -22.19 15.43
C GLY A 324 -18.30 -21.79 14.07
N PRO A 325 -17.50 -21.94 13.00
CA PRO A 325 -17.96 -21.61 11.66
C PRO A 325 -19.18 -22.43 11.24
N CYS A 326 -20.14 -21.83 10.53
CA CYS A 326 -21.36 -22.50 10.08
C CYS A 326 -21.14 -23.54 8.96
N PHE A 327 -19.97 -23.58 8.34
CA PHE A 327 -19.72 -24.44 7.18
C PHE A 327 -18.31 -25.09 7.17
N PRO A 328 -18.17 -26.35 6.71
CA PRO A 328 -16.89 -27.03 6.52
C PRO A 328 -16.16 -26.57 5.24
N ILE A 329 -15.59 -25.36 5.26
CA ILE A 329 -15.06 -24.72 4.06
C ILE A 329 -13.58 -25.09 3.81
N PRO A 330 -13.24 -25.76 2.68
CA PRO A 330 -11.85 -26.07 2.34
C PRO A 330 -11.08 -24.79 1.96
N SER A 331 -9.76 -24.93 1.79
CA SER A 331 -8.90 -23.81 1.36
C SER A 331 -9.37 -23.18 0.04
N ASN A 332 -9.13 -21.88 -0.15
CA ASN A 332 -9.60 -21.17 -1.36
C ASN A 332 -9.02 -21.79 -2.64
N GLN A 333 -7.79 -22.30 -2.60
CA GLN A 333 -7.20 -23.01 -3.73
C GLN A 333 -8.02 -24.26 -4.06
N LYS A 334 -8.29 -25.11 -3.06
CA LYS A 334 -9.06 -26.33 -3.23
C LYS A 334 -10.49 -26.06 -3.68
N MET A 335 -11.12 -25.02 -3.14
CA MET A 335 -12.42 -24.52 -3.57
C MET A 335 -12.43 -24.21 -5.07
N ASN A 336 -11.45 -23.44 -5.57
CA ASN A 336 -11.38 -23.09 -6.99
C ASN A 336 -11.00 -24.28 -7.89
N GLU A 337 -10.29 -25.29 -7.40
CA GLU A 337 -10.07 -26.55 -8.14
C GLU A 337 -11.40 -27.29 -8.35
N PHE A 338 -12.18 -27.46 -7.28
CA PHE A 338 -13.46 -28.17 -7.32
C PHE A 338 -14.53 -27.42 -8.10
N LEU A 339 -14.52 -26.08 -8.08
CA LEU A 339 -15.41 -25.27 -8.90
C LEU A 339 -15.18 -25.46 -10.41
N LYS A 340 -13.95 -25.80 -10.85
CA LYS A 340 -13.71 -26.15 -12.26
C LYS A 340 -14.37 -27.47 -12.62
N GLU A 341 -14.30 -28.46 -11.73
CA GLU A 341 -14.95 -29.76 -11.90
C GLU A 341 -16.48 -29.61 -11.97
N ILE A 342 -17.06 -28.84 -11.04
CA ILE A 342 -18.49 -28.50 -11.05
C ILE A 342 -18.89 -27.79 -12.36
N ALA A 343 -18.08 -26.82 -12.81
CA ALA A 343 -18.35 -26.11 -14.06
C ALA A 343 -18.44 -27.07 -15.25
N THR A 344 -17.48 -28.00 -15.37
CA THR A 344 -17.47 -29.02 -16.42
C THR A 344 -18.69 -29.93 -16.34
N LEU A 345 -18.99 -30.47 -15.15
CA LEU A 345 -20.10 -31.40 -14.95
C LEU A 345 -21.48 -30.75 -15.15
N CYS A 346 -21.60 -29.45 -14.90
CA CYS A 346 -22.82 -28.67 -15.15
C CYS A 346 -22.88 -28.05 -16.56
N ARG A 347 -21.88 -28.32 -17.42
CA ARG A 347 -21.76 -27.73 -18.77
C ARG A 347 -21.83 -26.19 -18.75
N VAL A 348 -21.15 -25.60 -17.77
CA VAL A 348 -21.03 -24.15 -17.61
C VAL A 348 -19.73 -23.70 -18.27
N ASN A 349 -19.84 -23.16 -19.48
CA ASN A 349 -18.71 -22.64 -20.27
C ASN A 349 -18.20 -21.29 -19.74
N LYS A 350 -17.94 -21.20 -18.44
CA LYS A 350 -17.33 -20.05 -17.75
C LYS A 350 -16.38 -20.58 -16.68
N ARG A 351 -15.23 -19.93 -16.50
CA ARG A 351 -14.31 -20.26 -15.40
C ARG A 351 -14.94 -19.86 -14.07
N LEU A 352 -15.46 -20.84 -13.33
CA LEU A 352 -15.98 -20.62 -11.99
C LEU A 352 -14.83 -20.36 -11.01
N THR A 353 -15.00 -19.31 -10.21
CA THR A 353 -14.17 -19.02 -9.04
C THR A 353 -15.07 -18.47 -7.94
N VAL A 354 -14.59 -18.43 -6.70
CA VAL A 354 -15.32 -17.82 -5.58
C VAL A 354 -15.62 -16.33 -5.79
N HIS A 355 -14.97 -15.64 -6.74
CA HIS A 355 -15.30 -14.26 -7.06
C HIS A 355 -16.55 -14.13 -7.95
N VAL A 356 -16.86 -15.17 -8.74
CA VAL A 356 -18.04 -15.20 -9.63
C VAL A 356 -19.33 -15.14 -8.81
N THR A 357 -19.34 -15.70 -7.60
CA THR A 357 -20.52 -15.77 -6.74
C THR A 357 -21.08 -14.40 -6.42
N ARG A 358 -20.21 -13.47 -6.01
CA ARG A 358 -20.57 -12.12 -5.63
C ARG A 358 -21.05 -11.29 -6.82
N HIS A 359 -20.44 -11.49 -7.99
CA HIS A 359 -20.93 -10.90 -9.23
C HIS A 359 -22.33 -11.44 -9.56
N THR A 360 -22.53 -12.75 -9.42
CA THR A 360 -23.82 -13.41 -9.67
C THR A 360 -24.91 -12.94 -8.72
N PHE A 361 -24.60 -12.74 -7.43
CA PHE A 361 -25.53 -12.15 -6.47
C PHE A 361 -25.95 -10.74 -6.92
N ALA A 362 -24.96 -9.89 -7.18
CA ALA A 362 -25.21 -8.49 -7.49
C ALA A 362 -25.96 -8.31 -8.82
N THR A 363 -25.63 -9.08 -9.85
CA THR A 363 -26.26 -8.95 -11.17
C THR A 363 -27.55 -9.78 -11.25
N THR A 364 -27.44 -11.08 -11.07
CA THR A 364 -28.47 -12.05 -11.47
C THR A 364 -29.50 -12.29 -10.39
N VAL A 365 -29.08 -12.33 -9.12
CA VAL A 365 -30.01 -12.57 -7.99
C VAL A 365 -30.72 -11.28 -7.60
N THR A 366 -30.05 -10.14 -7.63
CA THR A 366 -30.60 -8.87 -7.11
C THR A 366 -30.97 -7.88 -8.20
N LEU A 367 -30.02 -7.24 -8.89
CA LEU A 367 -30.32 -6.16 -9.83
C LEU A 367 -31.21 -6.59 -11.01
N ALA A 368 -31.09 -7.83 -11.49
CA ALA A 368 -31.97 -8.39 -12.53
C ALA A 368 -33.42 -8.61 -12.05
N ASN A 369 -33.65 -8.60 -10.73
CA ASN A 369 -34.97 -8.74 -10.09
C ASN A 369 -35.37 -7.42 -9.38
N ASP A 370 -34.97 -6.28 -9.95
CA ASP A 370 -35.40 -4.94 -9.56
C ASP A 370 -35.06 -4.51 -8.10
N VAL A 371 -34.10 -5.19 -7.46
CA VAL A 371 -33.62 -4.77 -6.14
C VAL A 371 -32.81 -3.48 -6.25
N ALA A 372 -33.21 -2.44 -5.51
CA ALA A 372 -32.57 -1.13 -5.54
C ALA A 372 -31.04 -1.20 -5.28
N LEU A 373 -30.27 -0.45 -6.05
CA LEU A 373 -28.79 -0.44 -6.01
C LEU A 373 -28.24 -0.15 -4.59
N GLN A 374 -28.93 0.71 -3.82
CA GLN A 374 -28.58 1.04 -2.44
C GLN A 374 -28.68 -0.20 -1.54
N ASN A 375 -29.75 -0.99 -1.68
CA ASN A 375 -29.95 -2.23 -0.93
C ASN A 375 -28.91 -3.27 -1.32
N VAL A 376 -28.63 -3.43 -2.62
CA VAL A 376 -27.55 -4.32 -3.09
C VAL A 376 -26.20 -3.89 -2.53
N SER A 377 -25.90 -2.58 -2.50
CA SER A 377 -24.68 -2.04 -1.91
C SER A 377 -24.55 -2.38 -0.42
N LYS A 378 -25.65 -2.29 0.35
CA LYS A 378 -25.69 -2.63 1.78
C LYS A 378 -25.56 -4.13 2.02
N MET A 379 -26.25 -4.97 1.25
CA MET A 379 -26.13 -6.43 1.32
C MET A 379 -24.71 -6.90 1.00
N LEU A 380 -24.05 -6.25 0.05
CA LEU A 380 -22.64 -6.50 -0.26
C LEU A 380 -21.68 -5.88 0.78
N GLY A 381 -22.11 -4.99 1.67
CA GLY A 381 -21.21 -4.27 2.58
C GLY A 381 -20.18 -3.41 1.83
N HIS A 382 -20.59 -2.76 0.74
CA HIS A 382 -19.78 -1.80 -0.01
C HIS A 382 -19.74 -0.45 0.70
N SER A 383 -18.55 0.15 0.82
CA SER A 383 -18.38 1.48 1.45
C SER A 383 -18.98 2.62 0.62
N SER A 384 -19.30 2.37 -0.65
CA SER A 384 -19.92 3.33 -1.56
C SER A 384 -20.71 2.61 -2.63
N THR A 385 -21.87 3.15 -2.99
CA THR A 385 -22.72 2.70 -4.09
C THR A 385 -22.00 2.73 -5.45
N ARG A 386 -20.97 3.58 -5.62
CA ARG A 386 -20.11 3.61 -6.80
C ARG A 386 -19.44 2.25 -7.07
N MET A 387 -19.13 1.50 -6.01
CA MET A 387 -18.58 0.15 -6.15
C MET A 387 -19.61 -0.84 -6.70
N THR A 388 -20.90 -0.56 -6.58
CA THR A 388 -21.99 -1.44 -7.04
C THR A 388 -22.44 -1.08 -8.46
N GLN A 389 -22.23 0.16 -8.91
CA GLN A 389 -22.60 0.65 -10.24
C GLN A 389 -22.03 -0.19 -11.40
N HIS A 390 -20.83 -0.77 -11.24
CA HIS A 390 -20.24 -1.60 -12.30
C HIS A 390 -21.03 -2.90 -12.58
N TYR A 391 -21.90 -3.34 -11.65
CA TYR A 391 -22.79 -4.48 -11.87
C TYR A 391 -24.02 -4.11 -12.70
N ALA A 392 -24.55 -2.91 -12.52
CA ALA A 392 -25.76 -2.44 -13.20
C ALA A 392 -25.58 -2.30 -14.72
N ARG A 393 -24.34 -2.08 -15.18
CA ARG A 393 -24.01 -1.91 -16.61
C ARG A 393 -24.24 -3.16 -17.46
N VAL A 394 -24.53 -4.31 -16.86
CA VAL A 394 -24.51 -5.61 -17.55
C VAL A 394 -25.89 -6.26 -17.68
N LEU A 395 -26.96 -5.51 -17.44
CA LEU A 395 -28.33 -6.00 -17.47
C LEU A 395 -29.04 -5.62 -18.78
N ASP A 396 -28.81 -6.40 -19.82
CA ASP A 396 -29.55 -6.27 -21.09
C ASP A 396 -31.06 -6.48 -20.90
N ASN A 397 -31.46 -7.26 -19.87
CA ASN A 397 -32.86 -7.50 -19.53
C ASN A 397 -33.60 -6.23 -19.06
N SER A 398 -32.92 -5.30 -18.38
CA SER A 398 -33.58 -4.03 -18.02
C SER A 398 -33.81 -3.20 -19.27
N ILE A 399 -32.85 -3.19 -20.20
CA ILE A 399 -32.99 -2.50 -21.49
C ILE A 399 -34.17 -3.09 -22.27
N MET A 400 -34.30 -4.41 -22.34
CA MET A 400 -35.42 -5.05 -23.03
C MET A 400 -36.77 -4.73 -22.37
N LYS A 401 -36.85 -4.73 -21.04
CA LYS A 401 -38.08 -4.38 -20.30
C LYS A 401 -38.46 -2.92 -20.52
N ASP A 402 -37.49 -2.00 -20.44
CA ASP A 402 -37.70 -0.58 -20.74
C ASP A 402 -38.15 -0.40 -22.20
N MET A 403 -37.57 -1.16 -23.14
CA MET A 403 -37.98 -1.13 -24.55
C MET A 403 -39.35 -1.76 -24.79
N GLN A 404 -39.82 -2.70 -23.95
CA GLN A 404 -41.20 -3.19 -23.99
C GLN A 404 -42.18 -2.10 -23.59
N ASP A 405 -41.84 -1.27 -22.60
CA ASP A 405 -42.65 -0.10 -22.25
C ASP A 405 -42.66 0.93 -23.38
N VAL A 406 -41.54 1.13 -24.09
CA VAL A 406 -41.49 1.95 -25.32
C VAL A 406 -42.35 1.34 -26.43
N ALA A 407 -42.31 0.03 -26.62
CA ALA A 407 -43.11 -0.65 -27.65
C ALA A 407 -44.61 -0.45 -27.45
N ARG A 408 -45.09 -0.36 -26.20
CA ARG A 408 -46.50 -0.05 -25.86
C ARG A 408 -46.94 1.36 -26.24
N VAL A 409 -46.02 2.27 -26.58
CA VAL A 409 -46.35 3.61 -27.11
C VAL A 409 -46.67 3.54 -28.61
N PHE A 410 -46.17 2.52 -29.32
CA PHE A 410 -46.29 2.37 -30.76
C PHE A 410 -47.27 1.27 -31.20
N GLY A 411 -47.86 0.53 -30.27
CA GLY A 411 -48.91 -0.46 -30.50
C GLY A 411 -50.14 -0.12 -29.68
#